data_AF-A0A9P6FP38-F1
#
_entry.id   AF-A0A9P6FP38-F1
#
_cell.length_a   1.000
_cell.length_b   1.000
_cell.length_c   1.000
_cell.angle_alpha   90.00
_cell.angle_beta   90.00
_cell.angle_gamma   90.00
#
_symmetry.space_group_name_H-M   'P 1'
#
loop_
_entity.id
_entity.type
_entity.pdbx_description
1 polymer ?
#
loop_
_entity_poly.entity_id
_entity_poly.type
_entity_poly.pdbx_seq_one_letter_code
_entity_poly.pdbx_strand_id
1 'polypeptide(L)'
;MKSFAILGATALSMASMASAFVSPIHPIGTDSWTPGKNVTISWQDDNTAPKLSTNPIFDIFLMTGGDQSQLELATIASDVNGGKTLSIEYTVPYVSPPGQ
;
A
#
# COMPACT_ATOMS: atom_id res chain seq x y z
N MET A 1 -4.20 -12.45 -59.15
CA MET A 1 -4.21 -12.75 -57.70
C MET A 1 -2.98 -12.11 -57.08
N LYS A 2 -3.13 -11.04 -56.30
CA LYS A 2 -2.00 -10.44 -55.55
C LYS A 2 -2.49 -10.22 -54.12
N SER A 3 -1.87 -10.98 -53.23
CA SER A 3 -2.25 -11.19 -51.84
C SER A 3 -2.19 -9.90 -51.02
N PHE A 4 -3.22 -9.68 -50.20
CA PHE A 4 -3.21 -8.72 -49.10
C PHE A 4 -2.41 -9.31 -47.94
N ALA A 5 -1.37 -8.61 -47.50
CA ALA A 5 -0.68 -8.93 -46.25
C ALA A 5 -1.15 -7.94 -45.17
N ILE A 6 -2.04 -8.39 -44.29
CA ILE A 6 -2.41 -7.67 -43.07
C ILE A 6 -1.36 -8.03 -42.01
N LEU A 7 -0.46 -7.11 -41.68
CA LEU A 7 0.35 -7.21 -40.47
C LEU A 7 -0.51 -6.77 -39.28
N GLY A 8 -1.05 -7.74 -38.54
CA GLY A 8 -1.63 -7.51 -37.22
C GLY A 8 -0.53 -7.47 -36.17
N ALA A 9 -0.29 -6.31 -35.57
CA ALA A 9 0.56 -6.18 -34.39
C ALA A 9 -0.28 -6.38 -33.13
N THR A 10 -0.17 -7.55 -32.49
CA THR A 10 -0.70 -7.82 -31.16
C THR A 10 0.23 -7.20 -30.11
N ALA A 11 -0.18 -6.10 -29.50
CA ALA A 11 0.48 -5.55 -28.33
C ALA A 11 0.14 -6.42 -27.10
N LEU A 12 1.08 -7.22 -26.61
CA LEU A 12 0.97 -7.84 -25.29
C LEU A 12 1.20 -6.76 -24.22
N SER A 13 0.12 -6.26 -23.62
CA SER A 13 0.22 -5.46 -22.40
C SER A 13 0.68 -6.37 -21.26
N MET A 14 1.92 -6.20 -20.79
CA MET A 14 2.40 -6.86 -19.58
C MET A 14 1.66 -6.25 -18.38
N ALA A 15 0.68 -6.98 -17.84
CA ALA A 15 0.11 -6.63 -16.54
C ALA A 15 1.17 -6.91 -15.46
N SER A 16 1.68 -5.87 -14.81
CA SER A 16 2.54 -6.03 -13.64
C SER A 16 1.71 -6.60 -12.49
N MET A 17 2.04 -7.81 -12.04
CA MET A 17 1.45 -8.39 -10.84
C MET A 17 1.98 -7.62 -9.63
N ALA A 18 1.12 -6.93 -8.89
CA ALA A 18 1.49 -6.36 -7.60
C ALA A 18 1.68 -7.50 -6.58
N SER A 19 2.83 -7.55 -5.93
CA SER A 19 3.13 -8.50 -4.84
C SER A 19 3.29 -7.71 -3.55
N ALA A 20 2.50 -8.05 -2.54
CA ALA A 20 2.70 -7.63 -1.17
C ALA A 20 3.44 -8.74 -0.39
N PHE A 21 4.03 -8.37 0.75
CA PHE A 21 4.68 -9.31 1.68
C PHE A 21 4.28 -9.07 3.15
N VAL A 22 3.32 -8.18 3.36
CA VAL A 22 2.74 -7.85 4.66
C VAL A 22 1.24 -7.70 4.51
N SER A 23 0.52 -8.09 5.56
CA SER A 23 -0.92 -7.84 5.68
C SER A 23 -1.18 -6.82 6.79
N PRO A 24 -1.86 -5.69 6.50
CA PRO A 24 -2.34 -4.79 7.54
C PRO A 24 -3.31 -5.51 8.50
N ILE A 25 -3.24 -5.17 9.80
CA ILE A 25 -4.17 -5.61 10.84
C ILE A 25 -5.03 -4.43 11.30
N HIS A 26 -4.40 -3.28 11.58
CA HIS A 26 -5.08 -2.03 11.89
C HIS A 26 -4.42 -0.85 11.16
N PRO A 27 -5.21 0.16 10.73
CA PRO A 27 -6.67 0.25 10.83
C PRO A 27 -7.39 -0.69 9.84
N ILE A 28 -8.66 -0.97 10.10
CA ILE A 28 -9.59 -1.63 9.16
C ILE A 28 -10.62 -0.65 8.63
N GLY A 29 -11.35 -1.03 7.57
CA GLY A 29 -12.28 -0.13 6.87
C GLY A 29 -13.43 0.44 7.69
N THR A 30 -13.68 -0.06 8.90
CA THR A 30 -14.69 0.48 9.83
C THR A 30 -14.12 1.46 10.86
N ASP A 31 -12.80 1.62 10.91
CA ASP A 31 -12.15 2.52 11.87
C ASP A 31 -12.30 3.97 11.42
N SER A 32 -12.66 4.85 12.36
CA SER A 32 -12.75 6.29 12.13
C SER A 32 -11.56 7.01 12.75
N TRP A 33 -10.91 7.87 11.97
CA TRP A 33 -9.72 8.59 12.37
C TRP A 33 -10.08 10.01 12.78
N THR A 34 -9.99 10.30 14.08
CA THR A 34 -10.27 11.63 14.62
C THR A 34 -8.98 12.46 14.64
N PRO A 35 -8.94 13.66 14.05
CA PRO A 35 -7.78 14.54 14.09
C PRO A 35 -7.23 14.76 15.51
N GLY A 36 -5.90 14.71 15.66
CA GLY A 36 -5.19 14.87 16.92
C GLY A 36 -5.25 13.66 17.86
N LYS A 37 -5.91 12.56 17.47
CA LYS A 37 -5.82 11.27 18.18
C LYS A 37 -4.70 10.43 17.61
N ASN A 38 -4.14 9.58 18.47
CA ASN A 38 -3.22 8.55 18.03
C ASN A 38 -4.01 7.34 17.54
N VAL A 39 -3.52 6.75 16.47
CA VAL A 39 -3.99 5.48 15.92
C VAL A 39 -2.80 4.53 15.83
N THR A 40 -3.03 3.28 16.23
CA THR A 40 -2.04 2.23 16.06
C THR A 40 -2.14 1.67 14.64
N ILE A 41 -1.06 1.80 13.88
CA ILE A 41 -0.88 1.15 12.59
C ILE A 41 -0.15 -0.17 12.87
N SER A 42 -0.71 -1.30 12.46
CA SER A 42 -0.11 -2.61 12.69
C SER A 42 -0.29 -3.55 11.51
N TRP A 43 0.64 -4.48 11.37
CA TRP A 43 0.70 -5.44 10.27
C TRP A 43 1.30 -6.76 10.75
N GLN A 44 1.12 -7.79 9.93
CA GLN A 44 1.70 -9.11 10.12
C GLN A 44 2.33 -9.62 8.82
N ASP A 45 3.20 -10.62 8.95
CA ASP A 45 3.76 -11.35 7.82
C ASP A 45 2.64 -12.10 7.09
N ASP A 46 2.59 -12.01 5.76
CA ASP A 46 1.63 -12.76 4.94
C ASP A 46 2.21 -14.09 4.39
N ASN A 47 3.43 -14.42 4.80
CA ASN A 47 4.27 -15.54 4.37
C ASN A 47 4.79 -15.47 2.93
N THR A 48 4.55 -14.38 2.22
CA THR A 48 5.14 -14.09 0.90
C THR A 48 6.55 -13.53 1.09
N ALA A 49 7.45 -13.83 0.16
CA ALA A 49 8.80 -13.29 0.21
C ALA A 49 8.82 -11.80 -0.24
N PRO A 50 9.61 -10.93 0.40
CA PRO A 50 10.46 -11.20 1.56
C PRO A 50 9.66 -11.34 2.86
N LYS A 51 10.01 -12.33 3.70
CA LYS A 51 9.38 -12.50 5.02
C LYS A 51 9.82 -11.39 5.97
N LEU A 52 8.99 -11.01 6.93
CA LEU A 52 9.36 -10.06 7.98
C LEU A 52 10.57 -10.54 8.79
N SER A 53 10.72 -11.85 8.97
CA SER A 53 11.88 -12.45 9.65
C SER A 53 13.22 -12.20 8.96
N THR A 54 13.24 -11.81 7.67
CA THR A 54 14.46 -11.39 6.97
C THR A 54 14.82 -9.92 7.19
N ASN A 55 14.12 -9.23 8.10
CA ASN A 55 14.29 -7.81 8.43
C ASN A 55 14.22 -6.88 7.19
N PRO A 56 13.19 -6.98 6.33
CA PRO A 56 13.03 -6.03 5.24
C PRO A 56 12.87 -4.61 5.79
N ILE A 57 13.38 -3.65 5.05
CA ILE A 57 13.20 -2.22 5.33
C ILE A 57 12.12 -1.69 4.39
N PHE A 58 11.12 -0.99 4.92
CA PHE A 58 10.05 -0.39 4.13
C PHE A 58 9.52 0.90 4.77
N ASP A 59 8.83 1.69 3.96
CA ASP A 59 8.12 2.88 4.39
C ASP A 59 6.62 2.60 4.54
N ILE A 60 5.95 3.41 5.35
CA ILE A 60 4.51 3.35 5.56
C ILE A 60 3.91 4.68 5.14
N PHE A 61 2.98 4.61 4.19
CA PHE A 61 2.28 5.77 3.67
C PHE A 61 0.79 5.70 4.00
N LEU A 62 0.19 6.85 4.31
CA LEU A 62 -1.25 7.03 4.31
C LEU A 62 -1.70 7.32 2.88
N MET A 63 -2.52 6.43 2.32
CA MET A 63 -3.00 6.52 0.94
C MET A 63 -4.51 6.78 0.91
N THR A 64 -5.00 7.38 -0.17
CA THR A 64 -6.43 7.49 -0.50
C THR A 64 -6.68 7.08 -1.94
N GLY A 65 -7.94 6.87 -2.33
CA GLY A 65 -8.32 6.39 -3.66
C GLY A 65 -8.70 4.92 -3.67
N GLY A 66 -8.75 4.34 -4.87
CA GLY A 66 -9.13 2.93 -5.07
C GLY A 66 -7.93 2.05 -5.42
N ASP A 67 -8.15 0.74 -5.49
CA ASP A 67 -7.10 -0.28 -5.68
C ASP A 67 -6.17 0.00 -6.87
N GLN A 68 -6.69 0.57 -7.96
CA GLN A 68 -5.91 0.87 -9.17
C GLN A 68 -5.35 2.29 -9.23
N SER A 69 -5.74 3.17 -8.32
CA SER A 69 -5.35 4.58 -8.34
C SER A 69 -5.33 5.10 -6.91
N GLN A 70 -4.15 5.00 -6.30
CA GLN A 70 -3.90 5.54 -4.96
C GLN A 70 -3.14 6.85 -5.03
N LEU A 71 -3.48 7.78 -4.15
CA LEU A 71 -2.79 9.04 -3.91
C LEU A 71 -2.21 9.01 -2.50
N GLU A 72 -0.91 9.28 -2.39
CA GLU A 72 -0.27 9.47 -1.09
C GLU A 72 -0.75 10.78 -0.44
N LEU A 73 -1.18 10.69 0.82
CA LEU A 73 -1.58 11.82 1.65
C LEU A 73 -0.49 12.23 2.63
N ALA A 74 0.23 11.26 3.18
CA ALA A 74 1.30 11.50 4.15
C ALA A 74 2.23 10.28 4.28
N THR A 75 3.48 10.55 4.63
CA THR A 75 4.37 9.52 5.18
C THR A 75 4.09 9.33 6.67
N ILE A 76 3.74 8.11 7.08
CA ILE A 76 3.52 7.74 8.49
C ILE A 76 4.85 7.42 9.15
N ALA A 77 5.69 6.63 8.49
CA ALA A 77 7.01 6.24 8.96
C ALA A 77 7.91 5.87 7.79
N SER A 78 9.22 6.08 7.96
CA SER A 78 10.24 5.68 7.00
C SER A 78 11.24 4.72 7.62
N ASP A 79 11.91 3.93 6.79
CA ASP A 79 12.98 3.01 7.19
C ASP A 79 12.55 2.00 8.28
N VAL A 80 11.29 1.54 8.25
CA VAL A 80 10.76 0.60 9.22
C VAL A 80 11.40 -0.76 9.02
N ASN A 81 12.01 -1.28 10.09
CA ASN A 81 12.54 -2.63 10.10
C ASN A 81 11.43 -3.64 10.42
N GLY A 82 10.93 -4.31 9.39
CA GLY A 82 9.80 -5.23 9.49
C GLY A 82 10.01 -6.43 10.42
N GLY A 83 11.25 -6.84 10.67
CA GLY A 83 11.56 -7.95 11.57
C GLY A 83 11.63 -7.55 13.04
N LYS A 84 11.60 -6.24 13.34
CA LYS A 84 11.69 -5.69 14.70
C LYS A 84 10.48 -4.87 15.09
N THR A 85 9.77 -4.32 14.12
CA THR A 85 8.64 -3.42 14.32
C THR A 85 7.43 -4.00 13.59
N LEU A 86 6.34 -4.20 14.33
CA LEU A 86 5.05 -4.70 13.81
C LEU A 86 3.90 -3.70 14.04
N SER A 87 4.20 -2.59 14.72
CA SER A 87 3.25 -1.51 14.92
C SER A 87 3.94 -0.16 15.14
N ILE A 88 3.25 0.92 14.77
CA ILE A 88 3.66 2.31 14.98
C ILE A 88 2.44 3.13 15.41
N GLU A 89 2.66 4.07 16.32
CA GLU A 89 1.66 5.08 16.68
C GLU A 89 1.74 6.26 15.71
N TYR A 90 0.60 6.63 15.11
CA TYR A 90 0.47 7.76 14.21
C TYR A 90 -0.53 8.78 14.76
N THR A 91 -0.13 10.05 14.85
CA THR A 91 -1.06 11.13 15.22
C THR A 91 -1.79 11.62 13.97
N VAL A 92 -3.11 11.46 13.95
CA VAL A 92 -3.94 11.82 12.80
C VAL A 92 -3.86 13.34 12.55
N PRO A 93 -3.43 13.78 11.35
CA PRO A 93 -3.35 15.19 11.03
C PRO A 93 -4.76 15.75 10.79
N TYR A 94 -4.90 17.06 10.97
CA TYR A 94 -6.10 17.75 10.53
C TYR A 94 -6.04 17.98 9.01
N VAL A 95 -7.07 17.55 8.28
CA VAL A 95 -7.27 17.82 6.86
C VAL A 95 -8.60 18.56 6.66
N SER A 96 -8.66 19.49 5.70
CA SER A 96 -9.84 20.32 5.43
C SER A 96 -10.37 20.09 4.01
N PRO A 97 -11.65 19.73 3.83
CA PRO A 97 -12.60 19.36 4.87
C PRO A 97 -12.22 18.00 5.51
N PRO A 98 -12.60 17.75 6.77
CA PRO A 98 -12.45 16.42 7.35
C PRO A 98 -13.27 15.41 6.53
N GLY A 99 -12.79 14.16 6.46
CA GLY A 99 -13.58 13.06 5.91
C GLY A 99 -14.91 12.94 6.66
N GLN A 100 -16.00 12.81 5.91
CA GLN A 100 -17.35 12.68 6.47
C GLN A 100 -17.63 11.27 6.98
#